data_AF-A0A8J7R6Y8-F1
#
_entry.id   AF-A0A8J7R6Y8-F1
#
_cell.length_a   1.000
_cell.length_b   1.000
_cell.length_c   1.000
_cell.angle_alpha   90.00
_cell.angle_beta   90.00
_cell.angle_gamma   90.00
#
_symmetry.space_group_name_H-M   'P 1'
#
loop_
_entity.id
_entity.type
_entity.pdbx_description
1 polymer ?
#
loop_
_entity_poly.entity_id
_entity_poly.type
_entity_poly.pdbx_seq_one_letter_code
_entity_poly.pdbx_strand_id
1 'polypeptide(L)' 'MGDLVNLRSVRKQRARIEAERQAEENRQRFGRTKAEKTQQEQAEARQSSLLDGHHRGDRKPS' A
#
# COMPACT_ATOMS: atom_id res chain seq x y z
N MET A 1 46.70 11.62 3.73
CA MET A 1 45.29 12.03 3.55
C MET A 1 44.47 10.76 3.57
N GLY A 2 43.63 10.56 4.58
CA GLY A 2 42.80 9.36 4.70
C GLY A 2 41.34 9.75 4.45
N ASP A 3 40.71 9.13 3.46
CA ASP A 3 39.30 9.35 3.17
C ASP A 3 38.43 8.78 4.29
N LEU A 4 37.76 9.68 5.03
CA LEU A 4 36.82 9.30 6.08
C LEU A 4 35.51 8.84 5.42
N VAL A 5 35.43 7.56 5.09
CA VAL A 5 34.21 6.98 4.51
C VAL A 5 33.14 6.83 5.59
N ASN A 6 32.03 7.55 5.43
CA ASN A 6 30.91 7.46 6.35
C ASN A 6 30.11 6.16 6.14
N LEU A 7 30.42 5.16 6.96
CA LEU A 7 29.78 3.84 6.92
C LEU A 7 28.27 3.88 7.18
N ARG A 8 27.76 4.90 7.90
CA ARG A 8 26.32 5.07 8.14
C ARG A 8 25.59 5.39 6.83
N SER A 9 26.16 6.26 6.01
CA SER A 9 25.64 6.62 4.69
C SER A 9 25.54 5.39 3.79
N VAL A 10 26.63 4.61 3.75
CA VAL A 10 26.72 3.38 2.96
C VAL A 10 25.68 2.36 3.39
N ARG A 11 25.51 2.13 4.71
CA ARG A 11 24.47 1.23 5.23
C ARG A 11 23.07 1.70 4.87
N LYS A 12 22.79 3.01 5.00
CA LYS A 12 21.50 3.59 4.64
C LYS A 12 21.19 3.45 3.14
N GLN A 13 22.19 3.62 2.29
CA GLN A 13 22.04 3.44 0.86
C GLN A 13 21.75 1.98 0.51
N ARG A 14 22.45 1.02 1.12
CA ARG A 14 22.17 -0.42 0.94
C ARG A 14 20.74 -0.78 1.36
N ALA A 15 20.28 -0.28 2.50
CA ALA A 15 18.92 -0.51 2.97
C ALA A 15 17.85 0.06 2.01
N ARG A 16 18.10 1.23 1.41
CA ARG A 16 17.18 1.80 0.40
C ARG A 16 17.10 0.93 -0.86
N ILE A 17 18.25 0.49 -1.37
CA ILE A 17 18.32 -0.37 -2.56
C ILE A 17 17.59 -1.70 -2.30
N GLU A 18 17.76 -2.29 -1.12
CA GLU A 18 17.07 -3.52 -0.75
C GLU A 18 15.54 -3.33 -0.67
N ALA A 19 15.09 -2.23 -0.07
CA ALA A 19 13.67 -1.89 -0.01
C ALA A 19 13.06 -1.65 -1.41
N GLU A 20 13.80 -1.00 -2.31
CA GLU A 20 13.37 -0.79 -3.70
C GLU A 20 13.23 -2.12 -4.45
N ARG A 21 14.20 -3.04 -4.31
CA ARG A 21 14.14 -4.38 -4.91
C ARG A 21 12.95 -5.19 -4.39
N GLN A 22 12.71 -5.17 -3.07
CA GLN A 22 11.54 -5.83 -2.49
C GLN A 22 10.24 -5.20 -3.01
N ALA A 23 10.19 -3.87 -3.18
CA ALA A 23 9.04 -3.20 -3.75
C ALA A 23 8.80 -3.60 -5.22
N GLU A 24 9.85 -3.71 -6.03
CA GLU A 24 9.77 -4.21 -7.41
C GLU A 24 9.28 -5.66 -7.46
N GLU A 25 9.85 -6.52 -6.62
CA GLU A 25 9.47 -7.92 -6.53
C GLU A 25 8.01 -8.07 -6.08
N ASN A 26 7.57 -7.25 -5.12
CA ASN A 26 6.17 -7.22 -4.70
C ASN A 26 5.23 -6.69 -5.80
N ARG A 27 5.66 -5.69 -6.59
CA ARG A 27 4.91 -5.22 -7.78
C ARG A 27 4.77 -6.33 -8.81
N GLN A 28 5.83 -7.10 -9.08
CA GLN A 28 5.80 -8.21 -10.03
C GLN A 28 4.97 -9.39 -9.51
N ARG A 29 5.16 -9.80 -8.25
CA ARG A 29 4.50 -10.97 -7.67
C ARG A 29 3.01 -10.77 -7.44
N PHE A 30 2.62 -9.59 -6.96
CA PHE A 30 1.26 -9.35 -6.52
C PHE A 30 0.47 -8.46 -7.46
N GLY A 31 1.12 -7.82 -8.45
CA GLY A 31 0.49 -6.93 -9.43
C GLY A 31 -0.13 -5.65 -8.84
N ARG A 32 -0.29 -5.60 -7.52
CA ARG A 32 -0.86 -4.52 -6.72
C ARG A 32 -0.04 -4.41 -5.44
N THR A 33 0.36 -3.21 -5.10
CA THR A 33 1.01 -2.91 -3.83
C THR A 33 0.00 -2.97 -2.68
N LYS A 34 0.49 -3.14 -1.45
CA LYS A 34 -0.36 -3.08 -0.24
C LYS A 34 -1.14 -1.76 -0.18
N ALA A 35 -0.52 -0.65 -0.59
CA ALA A 35 -1.16 0.66 -0.63
C ALA A 35 -2.34 0.71 -1.62
N GLU A 36 -2.16 0.17 -2.83
CA GLU A 36 -3.23 0.08 -3.83
C GLU A 36 -4.37 -0.83 -3.36
N LYS A 37 -4.05 -1.96 -2.73
CA LYS A 37 -5.06 -2.84 -2.13
C LYS A 37 -5.89 -2.10 -1.06
N THR A 38 -5.24 -1.39 -0.15
CA THR A 38 -5.94 -0.62 0.90
C THR A 38 -6.77 0.51 0.31
N GLN A 39 -6.28 1.21 -0.72
CA GLN A 39 -7.07 2.24 -1.40
C GLN A 39 -8.30 1.63 -2.09
N GLN A 40 -8.14 0.48 -2.73
CA GLN A 40 -9.24 -0.23 -3.36
C GLN A 40 -10.28 -0.70 -2.32
N GLU A 41 -9.86 -1.31 -1.22
CA GLU A 41 -10.75 -1.71 -0.11
C GLU A 41 -11.52 -0.51 0.46
N GLN A 42 -10.87 0.64 0.61
CA GLN A 42 -11.54 1.86 1.06
C GLN A 42 -12.53 2.40 0.02
N ALA A 43 -12.20 2.32 -1.27
CA ALA A 43 -13.10 2.72 -2.34
C ALA A 43 -14.33 1.82 -2.40
N GLU A 44 -14.14 0.50 -2.29
CA GLU A 44 -15.21 -0.50 -2.23
C GLU A 44 -16.10 -0.30 -1.00
N ALA A 45 -15.53 -0.06 0.19
CA ALA A 45 -16.29 0.20 1.41
C ALA A 45 -17.11 1.51 1.33
N ARG A 46 -16.57 2.55 0.67
CA ARG A 46 -17.33 3.79 0.42
C ARG A 46 -18.46 3.55 -0.57
N GLN A 47 -18.21 2.79 -1.64
CA GLN A 47 -19.24 2.45 -2.61
C GLN A 47 -20.35 1.61 -1.97
N SER A 48 -20.02 0.60 -1.16
CA SER A 48 -21.02 -0.19 -0.44
C SER A 48 -21.85 0.68 0.51
N SER A 49 -21.20 1.54 1.29
CA SER A 49 -21.90 2.45 2.22
C SER A 49 -22.83 3.44 1.50
N LEU A 50 -22.43 3.93 0.32
CA LEU A 50 -23.26 4.78 -0.51
C LEU A 50 -24.48 4.01 -1.04
N LEU A 51 -24.27 2.80 -1.57
CA LEU A 51 -25.35 1.94 -2.05
C LEU A 51 -26.33 1.59 -0.93
N ASP A 52 -25.84 1.28 0.27
CA ASP A 52 -26.66 1.02 1.47
C ASP A 52 -27.44 2.26 1.90
N GLY A 53 -26.84 3.46 1.83
CA GLY A 53 -27.54 4.71 2.12
C GLY A 53 -28.59 5.10 1.06
N HIS A 54 -28.41 4.63 -0.17
CA HIS A 54 -29.37 4.79 -1.27
C HIS A 54 -30.46 3.71 -1.30
N HIS A 55 -30.33 2.64 -0.51
CA HIS A 55 -31.37 1.62 -0.35
C HIS A 55 -32.56 2.18 0.45
N ARG A 56 -33.42 2.95 -0.22
CA ARG A 56 -34.77 3.30 0.26
C ARG A 56 -35.77 2.25 -0.22
N GLY A 57 -35.91 1.18 0.54
CA GLY A 57 -37.01 0.23 0.36
C GLY A 57 -36.56 -1.21 0.58
N ASP A 58 -37.03 -1.79 1.68
CA ASP A 58 -37.05 -3.24 2.00
C ASP A 58 -36.26 -3.70 3.23
N ARG A 59 -35.85 -2.81 4.13
CA ARG A 59 -35.70 -3.20 5.54
C ARG A 59 -37.07 -3.26 6.20
N LYS A 60 -37.91 -4.24 5.82
CA LYS A 60 -39.09 -4.62 6.61
C LYS A 60 -38.57 -5.07 7.99
N PRO A 61 -39.04 -4.47 9.10
CA PRO A 61 -38.76 -5.02 10.42
C PRO A 61 -39.55 -6.32 10.58
N SER A 62 -38.83 -7.40 10.85
CA SER A 62 -39.37 -8.65 11.41
C SER A 62 -39.52 -8.53 12.92
#